data_AF-A0A3L7VRZ5-F1
#
_entry.id   AF-A0A3L7VRZ5-F1
#
_cell.length_a   1.000
_cell.length_b   1.000
_cell.length_c   1.000
_cell.angle_alpha   90.00
_cell.angle_beta   90.00
_cell.angle_gamma   90.00
#
_symmetry.space_group_name_H-M   'P 1'
#
loop_
_entity.id
_entity.type
_entity.pdbx_description
1 polymer ?
#
loop_
_entity_poly.entity_id
_entity_poly.type
_entity_poly.pdbx_seq_one_letter_code
_entity_poly.pdbx_strand_id
1 'polypeptide(L)' 'MPYINLQITKGATREQKSDLGKRMTDALVQVLNKQPEHIHIVIQEIEDDD' A
#
# COMPACT_ATOMS: atom_id res chain seq x y z
N MET A 1 2.99 -5.64 14.09
CA MET A 1 2.12 -4.85 13.19
C MET A 1 2.95 -4.54 11.94
N PRO A 2 2.59 -5.07 10.76
CA PRO A 2 3.27 -4.73 9.52
C PRO A 2 3.02 -3.27 9.15
N TYR A 3 4.07 -2.59 8.73
CA TYR A 3 4.02 -1.23 8.21
C TYR A 3 4.59 -1.22 6.80
N ILE A 4 3.85 -0.63 5.85
CA ILE A 4 4.30 -0.42 4.47
C ILE A 4 4.24 1.08 4.18
N ASN A 5 5.36 1.64 3.75
CA ASN A 5 5.40 2.95 3.12
C ASN A 5 5.61 2.74 1.61
N LEU A 6 4.60 3.09 0.83
CA LEU A 6 4.59 3.01 -0.62
C LEU A 6 4.73 4.43 -1.18
N GLN A 7 5.84 4.69 -1.86
CA GLN A 7 6.04 5.92 -2.61
C GLN A 7 5.80 5.63 -4.09
N ILE A 8 4.93 6.42 -4.72
CA ILE A 8 4.64 6.34 -6.16
C ILE A 8 4.73 7.72 -6.77
N THR A 9 5.02 7.80 -8.06
CA THR A 9 4.97 9.07 -8.78
C THR A 9 3.53 9.56 -8.89
N LYS A 10 3.35 10.89 -9.02
CA LYS A 10 2.02 11.49 -9.18
C LYS A 10 1.31 10.96 -10.42
N GLY A 11 0.00 10.76 -10.30
CA GLY A 11 -0.85 10.33 -11.42
C GLY A 11 -1.78 9.16 -11.09
N ALA A 12 -1.63 8.52 -9.93
CA ALA A 12 -2.50 7.43 -9.52
C ALA A 12 -3.90 7.90 -9.09
N THR A 13 -4.93 7.26 -9.64
CA THR A 13 -6.32 7.52 -9.24
C THR A 13 -6.60 6.99 -7.83
N ARG A 14 -7.69 7.48 -7.22
CA ARG A 14 -8.14 6.99 -5.91
C ARG A 14 -8.46 5.49 -5.93
N GLU A 15 -9.03 4.99 -7.04
CA GLU A 15 -9.37 3.58 -7.20
C GLU A 15 -8.11 2.71 -7.26
N GLN A 16 -7.09 3.14 -8.01
CA GLN A 16 -5.81 2.44 -8.09
C GLN A 16 -5.12 2.36 -6.72
N LYS A 17 -5.12 3.46 -5.95
CA LYS A 17 -4.59 3.49 -4.58
C LYS A 17 -5.33 2.53 -3.64
N SER A 18 -6.65 2.46 -3.77
CA SER A 18 -7.47 1.52 -2.99
C SER A 18 -7.18 0.06 -3.36
N ASP A 19 -7.04 -0.25 -4.65
CA ASP A 19 -6.72 -1.61 -5.11
C ASP A 19 -5.32 -2.03 -4.67
N LEU A 20 -4.33 -1.13 -4.73
CA LEU A 20 -2.98 -1.38 -4.21
C LEU A 20 -2.99 -1.70 -2.72
N GLY A 21 -3.68 -0.89 -1.91
CA GLY A 21 -3.78 -1.13 -0.47
C GLY A 21 -4.41 -2.49 -0.13
N LYS A 22 -5.44 -2.90 -0.87
CA LYS A 22 -6.07 -4.21 -0.71
C LYS A 22 -5.11 -5.34 -1.07
N ARG A 23 -4.47 -5.27 -2.23
CA ARG A 23 -3.53 -6.32 -2.69
C ARG A 23 -2.34 -6.49 -1.75
N MET A 24 -1.81 -5.40 -1.22
CA MET A 24 -0.72 -5.45 -0.23
C MET A 24 -1.16 -6.07 1.09
N THR A 25 -2.37 -5.73 1.54
CA THR A 25 -2.97 -6.35 2.73
C THR A 25 -3.14 -7.86 2.53
N ASP A 26 -3.74 -8.27 1.40
CA ASP A 26 -3.96 -9.67 1.05
C ASP A 26 -2.63 -10.45 1.00
N ALA A 27 -1.57 -9.86 0.43
CA ALA A 27 -0.24 -10.48 0.39
C ALA A 27 0.34 -10.72 1.78
N LEU A 28 0.20 -9.76 2.71
CA LEU A 28 0.67 -9.91 4.09
C LEU A 28 -0.13 -10.95 4.87
N VAL A 29 -1.43 -11.03 4.63
CA VAL A 29 -2.30 -12.07 5.21
C VAL A 29 -1.85 -13.44 4.71
N GLN A 30 -1.66 -13.61 3.40
CA GLN A 30 -1.32 -14.90 2.79
C GLN A 30 0.09 -15.39 3.14
N VAL A 31 1.09 -14.51 3.08
CA VAL A 31 2.50 -14.90 3.24
C VAL A 31 2.91 -14.96 4.71
N LEU A 32 2.46 -14.01 5.52
CA LEU A 32 2.91 -13.85 6.90
C LEU A 32 1.85 -14.23 7.94
N ASN A 33 0.68 -14.70 7.50
CA ASN A 33 -0.47 -15.08 8.34
C ASN A 33 -0.83 -13.97 9.35
N LYS A 34 -0.86 -12.72 8.88
CA LYS A 34 -1.18 -11.55 9.71
C LYS A 34 -2.66 -11.20 9.64
N GLN A 35 -3.14 -10.59 10.72
CA GLN A 35 -4.50 -10.06 10.80
C GLN A 35 -4.58 -8.72 10.05
N PRO A 36 -5.59 -8.49 9.18
CA PRO A 36 -5.75 -7.26 8.40
C PRO A 36 -5.79 -6.00 9.26
N GLU A 37 -6.38 -6.06 10.45
CA GLU A 37 -6.58 -4.92 11.35
C GLU A 37 -5.26 -4.39 11.94
N HIS A 38 -4.19 -5.19 11.85
CA HIS A 38 -2.87 -4.86 12.37
C HIS A 38 -1.88 -4.39 11.29
N ILE A 39 -2.36 -4.21 10.06
CA ILE A 39 -1.57 -3.75 8.92
C ILE A 39 -1.81 -2.26 8.72
N HIS A 40 -0.71 -1.51 8.63
CA HIS A 40 -0.75 -0.09 8.33
C HIS A 40 -0.01 0.18 7.02
N ILE A 41 -0.69 0.84 6.09
CA ILE A 41 -0.16 1.16 4.76
C ILE A 41 -0.28 2.66 4.56
N VAL A 42 0.84 3.31 4.27
CA VAL A 42 0.92 4.72 3.88
C VAL A 42 1.28 4.75 2.40
N ILE A 43 0.45 5.41 1.60
CA ILE A 43 0.72 5.67 0.19
C ILE A 43 1.04 7.15 0.05
N GLN A 44 2.24 7.46 -0.41
CA GLN A 44 2.73 8.80 -0.63
C GLN A 44 3.00 9.01 -2.12
N GLU A 45 2.47 10.09 -2.66
CA GLU A 45 2.78 10.51 -4.03
C GLU A 45 3.97 11.46 -4.00
N ILE A 46 5.00 11.17 -4.79
CA ILE A 46 6.19 11.98 -5.00
C ILE A 46 6.18 12.57 -6.42
N GLU A 47 6.81 13.73 -6.58
CA GLU A 47 7.12 14.24 -7.93
C GLU A 47 8.19 13.34 -8.55
N ASP A 48 8.15 13.14 -9.86
CA ASP A 48 9.31 12.59 -10.57
C ASP A 48 10.37 13.70 -10.62
N ASP A 49 11.54 13.42 -10.05
CA ASP A 49 12.71 14.29 -10.20
C ASP A 49 13.29 14.05 -11.60
N ASP A 50 12.89 14.87 -12.58
CA ASP A 50 13.54 14.99 -13.90
C ASP A 50 14.99 15.52 -13.78
#